data_AF-A0A933ZS02-F1
#
_entry.id   AF-A0A933ZS02-F1
#
_cell.length_a   1.000
_cell.length_b   1.000
_cell.length_c   1.000
_cell.angle_alpha   90.00
_cell.angle_beta   90.00
_cell.angle_gamma   90.00
#
_symmetry.space_group_name_H-M   'P 1'
#
loop_
_entity.id
_entity.type
_entity.pdbx_description
1 polymer ?
#
loop_
_entity_poly.entity_id
_entity_poly.type
_entity_poly.pdbx_seq_one_letter_code
_entity_poly.pdbx_strand_id
1 'polypeptide(L)'
;MRLRYRKLTSRTDPDAVREVRENLQADSLRGSGDNLILNEVMARAEAPRAVTAEDGEAEVWEVEGLLHRGDLRTTDLVDTGKGWEPLGESHLFLDVCERLEKRRRLRSVLYWSGLLTLAVALVVGMLIRASSH
;
A
#
# COMPACT_ATOMS: atom_id res chain seq x y z
N MET A 1 -21.97 19.86 -10.85
CA MET A 1 -21.74 20.05 -9.41
C MET A 1 -20.25 19.86 -9.17
N ARG A 2 -19.55 20.83 -8.58
CA ARG A 2 -18.14 20.70 -8.21
C ARG A 2 -18.03 20.15 -6.79
N LEU A 3 -17.14 19.19 -6.60
CA LEU A 3 -16.84 18.57 -5.32
C LEU A 3 -15.44 18.97 -4.90
N ARG A 4 -15.25 19.16 -3.59
CA ARG A 4 -13.91 19.30 -3.02
C ARG A 4 -13.38 17.90 -2.73
N TYR A 5 -12.14 17.64 -3.09
CA TYR A 5 -11.46 16.40 -2.77
C TYR A 5 -10.15 16.71 -2.04
N ARG A 6 -9.65 15.73 -1.29
CA ARG A 6 -8.39 15.81 -0.55
C ARG A 6 -7.61 14.53 -0.75
N LYS A 7 -6.47 14.65 -1.40
CA LYS A 7 -5.52 13.57 -1.64
C LYS A 7 -4.65 13.36 -0.42
N LEU A 8 -4.66 12.15 0.13
CA LEU A 8 -3.87 11.77 1.28
C LEU A 8 -2.64 10.99 0.83
N THR A 9 -1.47 11.56 1.11
CA THR A 9 -0.19 10.91 0.83
C THR A 9 0.45 10.56 2.16
N SER A 10 0.69 9.27 2.40
CA SER A 10 1.49 8.83 3.54
C SER A 10 2.92 8.58 3.10
N ARG A 11 3.87 9.12 3.85
CA ARG A 11 5.29 8.83 3.71
C ARG A 11 5.82 8.36 5.06
N THR A 12 6.48 7.21 5.05
CA THR A 12 7.22 6.76 6.21
C THR A 12 8.47 7.62 6.35
N ASP A 13 8.65 8.23 7.52
CA ASP A 13 9.87 8.97 7.84
C ASP A 13 11.03 7.98 8.06
N PRO A 14 12.11 8.02 7.27
CA PRO A 14 13.25 7.13 7.46
C PRO A 14 13.90 7.27 8.84
N ASP A 15 13.86 8.46 9.45
CA ASP A 15 14.42 8.67 10.79
C ASP A 15 13.57 7.99 11.86
N ALA A 16 12.24 8.06 11.75
CA ALA A 16 11.34 7.36 12.64
C ALA A 16 11.45 5.82 12.51
N VAL A 17 11.70 5.30 11.30
CA VAL A 17 11.97 3.86 11.11
C VAL A 17 13.25 3.45 11.80
N ARG A 18 14.30 4.28 11.72
CA ARG A 18 15.57 4.02 12.39
C ARG A 18 15.39 3.97 13.91
N GLU A 19 14.63 4.90 14.49
CA GLU A 19 14.34 4.93 15.92
C GLU A 19 13.61 3.66 16.40
N VAL A 20 12.54 3.26 15.70
CA VAL A 20 11.82 2.01 16.04
C VAL A 20 12.72 0.79 15.90
N ARG A 21 13.58 0.75 14.87
CA ARG A 21 14.56 -0.32 14.68
C ARG A 21 15.55 -0.41 15.84
N GLU A 22 16.09 0.71 16.30
CA GLU A 22 17.04 0.75 17.42
C GLU A 22 16.39 0.23 18.71
N ASN A 23 15.13 0.58 18.96
CA ASN A 23 14.36 0.08 20.09
C ASN A 23 14.12 -1.44 20.01
N LEU A 24 13.69 -1.95 18.83
CA LEU A 24 13.51 -3.39 18.61
C LEU A 24 14.83 -4.17 18.73
N GLN A 25 15.94 -3.59 18.28
CA GLN A 25 17.26 -4.20 18.44
C GLN A 25 17.68 -4.27 19.90
N ALA A 26 17.47 -3.21 20.68
CA ALA A 26 17.75 -3.19 22.12
C ALA A 26 16.98 -4.26 22.89
N ASP A 27 15.70 -4.50 22.54
CA ASP A 27 14.89 -5.57 23.13
C ASP A 27 15.34 -6.97 22.68
N SER A 28 15.73 -7.14 21.42
CA SER A 28 16.20 -8.43 20.90
C SER A 28 17.52 -8.91 21.50
N LEU A 29 18.42 -7.99 21.90
CA LEU A 29 19.67 -8.33 22.60
C LEU A 29 19.43 -8.95 24.00
N ARG A 30 18.23 -8.78 24.55
CA ARG A 30 17.81 -9.32 25.84
C ARG A 30 17.18 -10.73 25.74
N GLY A 31 16.86 -11.19 24.53
CA GLY A 31 16.21 -12.47 24.28
C GLY A 31 16.60 -13.06 22.92
N SER A 32 17.62 -13.93 22.93
CA SER A 32 17.95 -14.95 21.92
C SER A 32 17.32 -14.82 20.52
N GLY A 33 18.12 -14.35 19.55
CA GLY A 33 18.13 -14.91 18.19
C GLY A 33 17.82 -13.95 17.05
N ASP A 34 18.85 -13.62 16.29
CA ASP A 34 18.89 -12.85 15.04
C ASP A 34 17.69 -13.08 14.09
N ASN A 35 16.80 -12.08 14.02
CA ASN A 35 15.86 -11.92 12.90
C ASN A 35 15.90 -10.47 12.39
N LEU A 36 17.08 -10.05 11.92
CA LEU A 36 17.34 -8.72 11.33
C LEU A 36 16.30 -8.30 10.29
N ILE A 37 15.82 -9.25 9.47
CA ILE A 37 14.81 -9.00 8.43
C ILE A 37 13.43 -8.76 9.06
N LEU A 38 13.05 -9.54 10.08
CA LEU A 38 11.77 -9.38 10.76
C LEU A 38 11.72 -8.05 11.52
N ASN A 39 12.81 -7.68 12.18
CA ASN A 39 12.93 -6.41 12.91
C ASN A 39 12.85 -5.21 11.96
N GLU A 40 13.45 -5.29 10.77
CA GLU A 40 13.33 -4.23 9.75
C GLU A 40 11.90 -4.11 9.22
N VAL A 41 11.21 -5.24 8.98
CA VAL A 41 9.80 -5.24 8.55
C VAL A 41 8.90 -4.65 9.62
N MET A 42 9.10 -5.05 10.88
CA MET A 42 8.35 -4.51 12.02
C MET A 42 8.62 -3.03 12.23
N ALA A 43 9.88 -2.59 12.18
CA ALA A 43 10.24 -1.19 12.32
C ALA A 43 9.54 -0.32 11.27
N ARG A 44 9.45 -0.77 10.02
CA ARG A 44 8.72 -0.05 8.96
C ARG A 44 7.20 -0.11 9.11
N ALA A 45 6.67 -1.17 9.71
CA ALA A 45 5.24 -1.31 9.94
C ALA A 45 4.77 -0.41 11.08
N GLU A 46 5.57 -0.31 12.15
CA GLU A 46 5.26 0.43 13.38
C GLU A 46 5.72 1.89 13.34
N ALA A 47 6.65 2.25 12.44
CA ALA A 47 7.10 3.62 12.31
C ALA A 47 5.94 4.58 12.01
N PRO A 48 5.85 5.71 12.73
CA PRO A 48 4.84 6.72 12.47
C PRO A 48 4.94 7.21 11.02
N ARG A 49 3.78 7.37 10.39
CA ARG A 49 3.68 7.85 9.01
C ARG A 49 3.28 9.31 9.01
N ALA A 50 4.09 10.15 8.38
CA ALA A 50 3.68 11.51 8.07
C ALA A 50 2.59 11.45 6.99
N VAL A 51 1.45 12.06 7.27
CA VAL A 51 0.34 12.19 6.31
C VAL A 51 0.30 13.63 5.84
N THR A 52 0.47 13.83 4.54
CA THR A 52 0.29 15.13 3.88
C THR A 52 -1.02 15.12 3.09
N ALA A 53 -1.71 16.26 3.09
CA ALA A 53 -2.96 16.46 2.37
C ALA A 53 -2.80 17.51 1.27
N GLU A 54 -3.37 17.23 0.10
CA GLU A 54 -3.49 18.19 -1.00
C GLU A 54 -4.98 18.32 -1.37
N ASP A 55 -5.50 19.53 -1.30
CA ASP A 55 -6.92 19.83 -1.55
C ASP A 55 -7.12 20.26 -3.01
N GLY A 56 -8.23 19.86 -3.62
CA GLY A 56 -8.61 20.27 -4.97
C GLY A 56 -10.12 20.32 -5.17
N GLU A 57 -10.53 20.84 -6.33
CA GLU A 57 -11.94 20.97 -6.71
C GLU A 57 -12.17 20.51 -8.14
N ALA A 58 -13.06 19.54 -8.33
CA ALA A 58 -13.32 18.93 -9.61
C ALA A 58 -14.79 18.53 -9.75
N GLU A 59 -15.28 18.36 -10.96
CA GLU A 59 -16.59 17.77 -11.21
C GLU A 59 -16.60 16.27 -10.89
N VAL A 60 -17.79 15.70 -10.67
CA VAL A 60 -17.95 14.28 -10.30
C VAL A 60 -17.20 13.36 -11.28
N TRP A 61 -17.39 13.57 -12.58
CA TRP A 61 -16.74 12.76 -13.63
C TRP A 61 -15.21 12.95 -13.67
N GLU A 62 -14.70 14.12 -13.28
CA GLU A 62 -13.26 14.37 -13.18
C GLU A 62 -12.65 13.60 -12.01
N VAL A 63 -13.35 13.55 -10.86
CA VAL A 63 -12.95 12.75 -9.70
C VAL A 63 -12.96 11.26 -10.03
N GLU A 64 -13.97 10.76 -10.77
CA GLU A 64 -13.96 9.38 -11.28
C GLU A 64 -12.76 9.14 -12.21
N GLY A 65 -12.44 10.09 -13.08
CA GLY A 65 -11.26 10.03 -13.94
C GLY A 65 -9.95 9.94 -13.15
N LEU A 66 -9.82 10.72 -12.07
CA LEU A 66 -8.67 10.69 -11.17
C LEU A 66 -8.55 9.35 -10.43
N LEU A 67 -9.67 8.77 -9.97
CA LEU A 67 -9.72 7.42 -9.39
C LEU A 67 -9.27 6.36 -10.39
N HIS A 68 -9.73 6.44 -11.65
CA HIS A 68 -9.35 5.50 -12.70
C HIS A 68 -7.87 5.57 -13.07
N ARG A 69 -7.28 6.76 -13.09
CA ARG A 69 -5.84 6.95 -13.32
C ARG A 69 -4.98 6.54 -12.13
N GLY A 70 -5.57 6.43 -10.94
CA GLY A 70 -4.86 6.16 -9.69
C GLY A 70 -4.21 7.41 -9.09
N ASP A 71 -4.59 8.60 -9.56
CA ASP A 71 -4.17 9.88 -8.99
C ASP A 71 -4.84 10.11 -7.63
N LEU A 72 -6.07 9.58 -7.48
CA LEU A 72 -6.80 9.44 -6.23
C LEU A 72 -6.97 7.97 -5.84
N ARG A 73 -7.06 7.71 -4.55
CA ARG A 73 -7.22 6.41 -3.90
C ARG A 73 -8.58 6.35 -3.20
N THR A 74 -9.08 5.14 -2.95
CA THR A 74 -10.34 4.93 -2.21
C THR A 74 -10.30 5.47 -0.78
N THR A 75 -9.09 5.66 -0.22
CA THR A 75 -8.85 6.26 1.10
C THR A 75 -8.75 7.78 1.09
N ASP A 76 -8.67 8.41 -0.10
CA ASP A 76 -8.69 9.87 -0.21
C ASP A 76 -10.08 10.39 0.10
N LEU A 77 -10.20 11.67 0.46
CA LEU A 77 -11.44 12.23 0.97
C LEU A 77 -12.18 13.06 -0.09
N VAL A 78 -13.49 13.13 0.03
CA VAL A 78 -14.37 14.00 -0.75
C VAL A 78 -15.37 14.70 0.17
N ASP A 79 -15.71 15.94 -0.14
CA ASP A 79 -16.76 16.71 0.54
C ASP A 79 -17.98 16.81 -0.38
N THR A 80 -19.04 16.11 0.01
CA THR A 80 -20.33 16.09 -0.70
C THR A 80 -21.33 17.12 -0.14
N GLY A 81 -20.86 18.04 0.72
CA GLY A 81 -21.68 19.02 1.44
C GLY A 81 -22.13 18.54 2.83
N LYS A 82 -21.76 17.32 3.23
CA LYS A 82 -21.99 16.76 4.58
C LYS A 82 -20.71 16.68 5.40
N GLY A 83 -19.61 17.24 4.90
CA GLY A 83 -18.27 17.08 5.45
C GLY A 83 -17.45 16.07 4.65
N TRP A 84 -16.21 15.88 5.10
CA TRP A 84 -15.24 15.00 4.47
C TRP A 84 -15.53 13.53 4.78
N GLU A 85 -15.69 12.73 3.74
CA GLU A 85 -15.82 11.27 3.82
C GLU A 85 -14.81 10.59 2.87
N PRO A 86 -14.36 9.36 3.15
CA PRO A 86 -13.54 8.60 2.21
C PRO A 86 -14.27 8.34 0.89
N LEU A 87 -13.56 8.40 -0.23
CA LEU A 87 -14.09 8.10 -1.56
C LEU A 87 -14.66 6.68 -1.64
N GLY A 88 -14.09 5.73 -0.91
CA GLY A 88 -14.60 4.35 -0.81
C GLY A 88 -15.91 4.21 -0.04
N GLU A 89 -16.26 5.20 0.79
CA GLU A 89 -17.50 5.20 1.60
C GLU A 89 -18.57 6.15 1.02
N SER A 90 -18.17 7.06 0.13
CA SER A 90 -19.09 7.99 -0.51
C SER A 90 -20.03 7.27 -1.48
N HIS A 91 -21.33 7.46 -1.27
CA HIS A 91 -22.39 6.94 -2.13
C HIS A 91 -22.25 7.36 -3.62
N LEU A 92 -21.57 8.47 -3.91
CA LEU A 92 -21.32 8.93 -5.28
C LEU A 92 -20.28 8.07 -6.02
N PHE A 93 -19.34 7.46 -5.30
CA PHE A 93 -18.19 6.77 -5.88
C PHE A 93 -18.10 5.28 -5.52
N LEU A 94 -19.01 4.76 -4.70
CA LEU A 94 -19.03 3.38 -4.22
C LEU A 94 -18.82 2.36 -5.35
N ASP A 95 -19.63 2.44 -6.41
CA ASP A 95 -19.55 1.52 -7.56
C ASP A 95 -18.21 1.61 -8.31
N VAL A 96 -17.61 2.79 -8.39
CA VAL A 96 -16.32 3.01 -9.05
C VAL A 96 -15.20 2.43 -8.18
N CYS A 97 -15.22 2.72 -6.89
CA CYS A 97 -14.28 2.24 -5.89
C CYS A 97 -14.30 0.69 -5.80
N GLU A 98 -15.48 0.07 -5.70
CA GLU A 98 -15.62 -1.39 -5.68
C GLU A 98 -15.06 -2.05 -6.95
N ARG A 99 -15.35 -1.48 -8.12
CA ARG A 99 -14.82 -1.97 -9.40
C ARG A 99 -13.29 -1.86 -9.47
N LEU A 100 -12.73 -0.77 -8.96
CA LEU A 100 -11.28 -0.56 -8.91
C LEU A 100 -10.60 -1.50 -7.92
N GLU A 101 -11.18 -1.73 -6.74
CA GLU A 101 -10.66 -2.69 -5.76
C GLU A 101 -10.69 -4.12 -6.29
N LYS A 102 -11.80 -4.52 -6.93
CA LYS A 102 -11.92 -5.83 -7.56
C LYS A 102 -10.83 -6.04 -8.63
N ARG A 103 -10.59 -5.03 -9.48
CA ARG A 103 -9.49 -5.06 -10.47
C ARG A 103 -8.12 -5.15 -9.82
N ARG A 104 -7.89 -4.42 -8.73
CA ARG A 104 -6.62 -4.45 -7.99
C ARG A 104 -6.36 -5.82 -7.37
N ARG A 105 -7.38 -6.47 -6.79
CA ARG A 105 -7.27 -7.85 -6.26
C ARG A 105 -6.93 -8.86 -7.36
N LEU A 106 -7.60 -8.78 -8.51
CA LEU A 106 -7.30 -9.68 -9.63
C LEU A 106 -5.87 -9.50 -10.13
N ARG A 107 -5.41 -8.25 -10.28
CA ARG A 107 -4.01 -7.95 -10.65
C ARG A 107 -3.01 -8.46 -9.63
N SER A 108 -3.28 -8.31 -8.33
CA SER A 108 -2.34 -8.81 -7.31
C SER A 108 -2.25 -10.34 -7.35
N VAL A 109 -3.38 -11.05 -7.48
CA VAL A 109 -3.40 -12.52 -7.59
C VAL A 109 -2.60 -12.98 -8.80
N LEU A 110 -2.79 -12.34 -9.96
CA LEU A 110 -2.03 -12.62 -11.19
C LEU A 110 -0.52 -12.38 -11.01
N TYR A 111 -0.15 -11.29 -10.33
CA TYR A 111 1.26 -10.99 -10.08
C TYR A 111 1.91 -12.02 -9.15
N TRP A 112 1.22 -12.40 -8.07
CA TRP A 112 1.71 -13.38 -7.11
C TRP A 112 1.83 -14.78 -7.72
N SER A 113 0.88 -15.20 -8.56
CA SER A 113 0.97 -16.51 -9.23
C SER A 113 2.13 -16.56 -10.22
N GLY A 114 2.38 -15.48 -10.97
CA GLY A 114 3.54 -15.37 -11.86
C GLY A 114 4.88 -15.35 -11.11
N LEU A 115 4.96 -14.67 -9.97
CA LEU A 115 6.17 -14.66 -9.13
C LEU A 115 6.47 -16.06 -8.57
N LEU A 116 5.43 -16.77 -8.12
CA LEU A 116 5.56 -18.12 -7.56
C LEU A 116 6.04 -19.13 -8.61
N THR A 117 5.50 -19.08 -9.82
CA THR A 117 5.93 -19.99 -10.91
C THR A 117 7.38 -19.74 -11.32
N LEU A 118 7.81 -18.48 -11.39
CA LEU A 118 9.21 -18.14 -11.67
C LEU A 118 10.15 -18.65 -10.56
N ALA A 119 9.76 -18.46 -9.29
CA ALA A 119 10.55 -18.95 -8.16
C ALA A 119 10.70 -20.48 -8.18
N VAL A 120 9.62 -21.22 -8.45
CA VAL A 120 9.67 -22.69 -8.57
C VAL A 120 10.56 -23.12 -9.75
N ALA A 121 10.46 -22.46 -10.91
CA ALA A 121 11.29 -22.79 -12.06
C ALA A 121 12.79 -22.59 -11.78
N LEU A 122 13.17 -21.53 -11.06
CA LEU A 122 14.56 -21.29 -10.64
C LEU A 122 15.07 -22.39 -9.70
N VAL A 123 14.27 -22.80 -8.71
CA VAL A 123 14.64 -23.88 -7.77
C VAL A 123 14.83 -25.20 -8.51
N VAL A 124 13.90 -25.56 -9.41
CA VAL A 124 14.00 -26.80 -10.21
C VAL A 124 15.21 -26.76 -11.14
N GLY A 125 15.46 -25.62 -11.82
CA GLY A 125 16.63 -25.47 -12.67
C GLY A 125 17.95 -25.60 -11.91
N MET A 126 18.03 -25.07 -10.69
CA MET A 126 19.21 -25.23 -9.82
C MET A 126 19.40 -26.69 -9.39
N LEU A 127 18.34 -27.40 -9.03
CA LEU A 127 18.42 -28.82 -8.66
C LEU A 127 18.89 -29.70 -9.84
N ILE A 128 18.36 -29.46 -11.04
CA ILE A 128 18.78 -30.19 -12.25
C ILE A 128 20.27 -29.95 -12.52
N ARG A 129 20.72 -28.69 -12.47
CA ARG A 129 22.14 -28.34 -12.69
C ARG A 129 23.07 -28.91 -11.62
N ALA A 130 22.62 -29.05 -10.39
CA ALA A 130 23.40 -29.66 -9.32
C ALA A 130 23.53 -31.19 -9.48
N SER A 131 22.53 -31.85 -10.09
CA SER A 131 22.57 -33.30 -10.35
C SER A 131 23.39 -33.71 -11.59
N SER A 132 23.79 -32.75 -12.43
CA SER A 132 24.56 -33.00 -13.67
C SER A 132 26.08 -32.86 -13.50
N HIS A 133 26.55 -32.65 -12.28
CA HIS A 133 27.98 -32.58 -11.89
C HIS A 133 28.31 -33.72 -10.94
#